data_AF-A0AAJ2A5R3-F1
#
_entry.id   AF-A0AAJ2A5R3-F1
#
_cell.length_a   1.000
_cell.length_b   1.000
_cell.length_c   1.000
_cell.angle_alpha   90.00
_cell.angle_beta   90.00
_cell.angle_gamma   90.00
#
_symmetry.space_group_name_H-M   'P 1'
#
loop_
_entity.id
_entity.type
_entity.pdbx_description
1 polymer ?
#
loop_
_entity_poly.entity_id
_entity_poly.type
_entity_poly.pdbx_seq_one_letter_code
_entity_poly.pdbx_strand_id
1 'polypeptide(L)'
;MSDSPEYVPPKVWTWDKESGGQFASINRPIAGPTHDKDLPVGKHPLQLYSLATPNGVKVTAMLEELLAAGHSGAEYDAWLIKIGDGDQFGSGFVQANPNSKIPALIDHSGPKPVRVFESGAILLYLADKFGAFVPTSAAERAECFSWLFWQMGSAPYLGGGFGHFYAYAPSKMEYPINRFAMEVKRQLDVLDRRLAESRYIAGDEYTIADIAIFPWYGGLVNGWIYSAAEFLAVHEYEHVRRWADAIGARPAVQRGRMVNRTFGELSSQLHERHDAGDFETKTQDKLAVK
;
A
#
# COMPACT_ATOMS: atom_id res chain seq x y z
N MET A 1 -7.34 -9.98 40.35
CA MET A 1 -5.98 -9.42 40.46
C MET A 1 -5.09 -10.28 39.60
N SER A 2 -4.59 -9.76 38.49
CA SER A 2 -3.65 -10.49 37.63
C SER A 2 -2.25 -10.31 38.20
N ASP A 3 -1.77 -11.30 38.95
CA ASP A 3 -0.45 -11.35 39.62
C ASP A 3 0.71 -11.55 38.63
N SER A 4 0.71 -10.85 37.48
CA SER A 4 1.87 -10.82 36.61
C SER A 4 2.77 -9.64 37.00
N PRO A 5 4.06 -9.87 37.30
CA PRO A 5 4.98 -8.78 37.62
C PRO A 5 5.05 -7.80 36.45
N GLU A 6 5.14 -6.51 36.77
CA GLU A 6 5.32 -5.44 35.78
C GLU A 6 6.59 -5.69 34.96
N TYR A 7 6.49 -5.55 33.64
CA TYR A 7 7.64 -5.72 32.75
C TYR A 7 8.64 -4.58 32.94
N VAL A 8 9.90 -4.93 33.23
CA VAL A 8 11.01 -3.99 33.30
C VAL A 8 11.90 -4.16 32.07
N PRO A 9 11.96 -3.18 31.15
CA PRO A 9 12.85 -3.25 30.00
C PRO A 9 14.31 -3.44 30.43
N PRO A 10 15.10 -4.29 29.75
CA PRO A 10 16.51 -4.44 30.05
C PRO A 10 17.28 -3.15 29.67
N LYS A 11 18.44 -2.93 30.28
CA LYS A 11 19.34 -1.81 29.93
C LYS A 11 19.75 -1.82 28.46
N VAL A 12 19.92 -3.01 27.90
CA VAL A 12 20.23 -3.25 26.49
C VAL A 12 19.24 -4.28 25.99
N TRP A 13 18.50 -3.93 24.93
CA TRP A 13 17.58 -4.85 24.29
C TRP A 13 18.34 -5.96 23.56
N THR A 14 17.85 -7.19 23.67
CA THR A 14 18.36 -8.37 22.97
C THR A 14 17.23 -9.07 22.23
N TRP A 15 17.53 -9.71 21.10
CA TRP A 15 16.58 -10.54 20.39
C TRP A 15 16.60 -11.97 20.97
N ASP A 16 16.03 -12.12 22.16
CA ASP A 16 16.01 -13.36 22.95
C ASP A 16 14.77 -14.22 22.71
N LYS A 17 13.73 -13.66 22.08
CA LYS A 17 12.47 -14.32 21.71
C LYS A 17 11.99 -13.85 20.34
N GLU A 18 11.31 -14.74 19.63
CA GLU A 18 10.49 -14.33 18.49
C GLU A 18 9.42 -13.33 18.95
N SER A 19 9.14 -12.31 18.14
CA SER A 19 8.18 -11.25 18.47
C SER A 19 6.72 -11.75 18.63
N GLY A 20 6.45 -13.02 18.31
CA GLY A 20 5.10 -13.59 18.25
C GLY A 20 4.22 -12.96 17.15
N GLY A 21 3.03 -13.51 16.93
CA GLY A 21 2.05 -13.02 15.97
C GLY A 21 2.33 -13.41 14.51
N GLN A 22 1.48 -12.92 13.59
CA GLN A 22 1.45 -13.38 12.19
C GLN A 22 2.76 -13.19 11.41
N PHE A 23 3.61 -12.23 11.78
CA PHE A 23 4.83 -11.88 11.06
C PHE A 23 6.12 -12.26 11.80
N ALA A 24 6.04 -13.12 12.82
CA ALA A 24 7.19 -13.51 13.64
C ALA A 24 8.33 -14.13 12.82
N SER A 25 8.01 -14.89 11.77
CA SER A 25 8.97 -15.60 10.92
C SER A 25 9.83 -14.68 10.03
N ILE A 26 9.41 -13.42 9.83
CA ILE A 26 10.07 -12.48 8.91
C ILE A 26 10.63 -11.23 9.59
N ASN A 27 10.12 -10.84 10.76
CA ASN A 27 10.58 -9.66 11.48
C ASN A 27 11.93 -9.92 12.16
N ARG A 28 12.92 -9.06 11.86
CA ARG A 28 14.30 -9.19 12.37
C ARG A 28 14.88 -7.82 12.76
N PRO A 29 15.83 -7.78 13.71
CA PRO A 29 16.54 -6.56 14.08
C PRO A 29 17.67 -6.17 13.11
N ILE A 30 17.89 -6.97 12.06
CA ILE A 30 18.94 -6.77 11.05
C ILE A 30 18.33 -6.72 9.65
N ALA A 31 18.94 -5.92 8.78
CA ALA A 31 18.59 -5.80 7.36
C ALA A 31 19.48 -6.69 6.49
N GLY A 32 19.28 -6.61 5.16
CA GLY A 32 20.10 -7.30 4.17
C GLY A 32 19.51 -8.63 3.68
N PRO A 33 20.14 -9.21 2.65
CA PRO A 33 19.63 -10.40 1.99
C PRO A 33 19.78 -11.65 2.87
N THR A 34 18.88 -12.61 2.71
CA THR A 34 18.96 -13.94 3.36
C THR A 34 19.26 -15.07 2.41
N HIS A 35 19.07 -14.84 1.11
CA HIS A 35 19.30 -15.83 0.06
C HIS A 35 19.59 -15.13 -1.27
N ASP A 36 20.33 -15.81 -2.14
CA ASP A 36 20.58 -15.35 -3.50
C ASP A 36 19.37 -15.67 -4.38
N LYS A 37 18.77 -14.62 -4.95
CA LYS A 37 17.63 -14.71 -5.86
C LYS A 37 17.55 -13.45 -6.70
N ASP A 38 17.79 -13.61 -8.00
CA ASP A 38 17.63 -12.54 -8.97
C ASP A 38 16.14 -12.22 -9.17
N LEU A 39 15.85 -10.97 -9.50
CA LEU A 39 14.50 -10.55 -9.85
C LEU A 39 14.22 -10.85 -11.33
N PRO A 40 13.02 -11.36 -11.67
CA PRO A 40 12.62 -11.50 -13.08
C PRO A 40 12.48 -10.12 -13.74
N VAL A 41 12.73 -10.06 -15.05
CA VAL A 41 12.57 -8.84 -15.87
C VAL A 41 11.76 -9.22 -17.10
N GLY A 42 10.62 -8.55 -17.30
CA GLY A 42 9.73 -8.77 -18.43
C GLY A 42 10.00 -7.82 -19.60
N LYS A 43 9.02 -7.71 -20.51
CA LYS A 43 9.15 -6.96 -21.76
C LYS A 43 8.88 -5.45 -21.60
N HIS A 44 8.18 -5.06 -20.53
CA HIS A 44 7.68 -3.70 -20.37
C HIS A 44 8.71 -2.76 -19.73
N PRO A 45 8.62 -1.44 -19.99
CA PRO A 45 9.58 -0.48 -19.47
C PRO A 45 9.60 -0.41 -17.93
N LEU A 46 8.47 -0.61 -17.27
CA LEU A 46 8.37 -0.50 -15.81
C LEU A 46 8.27 -1.90 -15.19
N GLN A 47 9.23 -2.25 -14.34
CA GLN A 47 9.26 -3.53 -13.62
C GLN A 47 8.86 -3.27 -12.17
N LEU A 48 7.69 -3.72 -11.76
CA LEU A 48 7.15 -3.58 -10.41
C LEU A 48 7.29 -4.91 -9.65
N TYR A 49 7.84 -4.86 -8.45
CA TYR A 49 7.95 -6.00 -7.52
C TYR A 49 7.11 -5.70 -6.29
N SER A 50 5.97 -6.38 -6.15
CA SER A 50 4.93 -5.93 -5.23
C SER A 50 4.00 -7.05 -4.73
N LEU A 51 3.06 -6.65 -3.87
CA LEU A 51 1.96 -7.44 -3.33
C LEU A 51 0.76 -6.50 -3.13
N ALA A 52 -0.47 -6.97 -3.33
CA ALA A 52 -1.70 -6.18 -3.20
C ALA A 52 -2.10 -5.78 -1.76
N THR A 53 -1.11 -5.43 -0.94
CA THR A 53 -1.33 -4.61 0.26
C THR A 53 -1.77 -3.20 -0.15
N PRO A 54 -2.31 -2.39 0.78
CA PRO A 54 -2.59 -0.98 0.50
C PRO A 54 -1.43 -0.22 -0.14
N ASN A 55 -0.17 -0.50 0.23
CA ASN A 55 0.98 0.17 -0.38
C ASN A 55 1.26 -0.25 -1.82
N GLY A 56 1.08 -1.53 -2.15
CA GLY A 56 1.24 -2.02 -3.52
C GLY A 56 0.14 -1.50 -4.45
N VAL A 57 -1.11 -1.48 -3.94
CA VAL A 57 -2.28 -0.98 -4.68
C VAL A 57 -2.12 0.47 -5.10
N LYS A 58 -1.43 1.32 -4.33
CA LYS A 58 -1.14 2.72 -4.75
C LYS A 58 -0.48 2.77 -6.12
N VAL A 59 0.54 1.92 -6.30
CA VAL A 59 1.37 1.93 -7.51
C VAL A 59 0.64 1.29 -8.68
N THR A 60 -0.04 0.16 -8.46
CA THR A 60 -0.81 -0.49 -9.54
C THR A 60 -2.00 0.36 -9.97
N ALA A 61 -2.68 1.03 -9.03
CA ALA A 61 -3.72 2.00 -9.37
C ALA A 61 -3.14 3.18 -10.18
N MET A 62 -2.00 3.75 -9.78
CA MET A 62 -1.34 4.82 -10.56
C MET A 62 -0.99 4.38 -11.98
N LEU A 63 -0.43 3.18 -12.15
CA LEU A 63 -0.06 2.65 -13.46
C LEU A 63 -1.30 2.44 -14.34
N GLU A 64 -2.37 1.86 -13.78
CA GLU A 64 -3.63 1.70 -14.50
C GLU A 64 -4.32 3.03 -14.84
N GLU A 65 -4.18 4.06 -14.00
CA GLU A 65 -4.68 5.41 -14.25
C GLU A 65 -3.91 6.09 -15.39
N LEU A 66 -2.58 5.94 -15.41
CA LEU A 66 -1.73 6.42 -16.51
C LEU A 66 -2.06 5.74 -17.84
N LEU A 67 -2.24 4.41 -17.82
CA LEU A 67 -2.65 3.66 -19.01
C LEU A 67 -4.04 4.09 -19.49
N ALA A 68 -4.99 4.30 -18.57
CA ALA A 68 -6.32 4.82 -18.91
C ALA A 68 -6.28 6.25 -19.49
N ALA A 69 -5.31 7.06 -19.08
CA ALA A 69 -5.04 8.39 -19.64
C ALA A 69 -4.24 8.36 -20.96
N GLY A 70 -3.91 7.17 -21.49
CA GLY A 70 -3.25 7.00 -22.78
C GLY A 70 -1.71 7.04 -22.74
N HIS A 71 -1.09 7.03 -21.55
CA HIS A 71 0.36 6.98 -21.41
C HIS A 71 0.88 5.55 -21.63
N SER A 72 1.10 5.15 -22.89
CA SER A 72 1.62 3.82 -23.24
C SER A 72 2.99 3.51 -22.63
N GLY A 73 3.80 4.52 -22.31
CA GLY A 73 5.06 4.35 -21.58
C GLY A 73 4.90 3.86 -20.14
N ALA A 74 3.67 3.83 -19.59
CA ALA A 74 3.35 3.30 -18.28
C ALA A 74 3.06 1.79 -18.27
N GLU A 75 3.19 1.11 -19.42
CA GLU A 75 3.13 -0.35 -19.48
C GLU A 75 4.14 -0.98 -18.52
N TYR A 76 3.70 -2.03 -17.83
CA TYR A 76 4.45 -2.58 -16.69
C TYR A 76 4.32 -4.09 -16.54
N ASP A 77 5.38 -4.71 -16.03
CA ASP A 77 5.33 -6.07 -15.50
C ASP A 77 5.23 -5.98 -13.96
N ALA A 78 4.20 -6.58 -13.37
CA ALA A 78 4.00 -6.62 -11.92
C ALA A 78 4.24 -8.01 -11.37
N TRP A 79 5.45 -8.23 -10.85
CA TRP A 79 5.91 -9.47 -10.28
C TRP A 79 5.49 -9.61 -8.81
N LEU A 80 5.00 -10.81 -8.46
CA LEU A 80 4.52 -11.10 -7.12
C LEU A 80 5.68 -11.32 -6.14
N ILE A 81 5.68 -10.59 -5.04
CA ILE A 81 6.61 -10.75 -3.91
C ILE A 81 5.81 -11.19 -2.69
N LYS A 82 5.91 -12.47 -2.32
CA LYS A 82 5.17 -13.02 -1.19
C LYS A 82 5.88 -12.67 0.11
N ILE A 83 5.47 -11.56 0.72
CA ILE A 83 6.15 -11.05 1.92
C ILE A 83 6.14 -12.02 3.12
N GLY A 84 5.16 -12.93 3.18
CA GLY A 84 5.06 -13.97 4.21
C GLY A 84 6.09 -15.09 4.03
N ASP A 85 6.58 -15.29 2.80
CA ASP A 85 7.57 -16.31 2.45
C ASP A 85 9.01 -15.74 2.51
N GLY A 86 9.15 -14.43 2.75
CA GLY A 86 10.46 -13.77 2.86
C GLY A 86 11.08 -13.37 1.52
N ASP A 87 10.32 -13.35 0.41
CA ASP A 87 10.81 -12.97 -0.93
C ASP A 87 11.49 -11.58 -0.95
N GLN A 88 11.05 -10.66 -0.09
CA GLN A 88 11.62 -9.32 0.07
C GLN A 88 13.06 -9.31 0.62
N PHE A 89 13.58 -10.46 1.05
CA PHE A 89 14.96 -10.63 1.51
C PHE A 89 15.85 -11.34 0.48
N GLY A 90 15.37 -11.60 -0.74
CA GLY A 90 16.23 -12.07 -1.83
C GLY A 90 17.23 -11.00 -2.26
N SER A 91 18.43 -11.41 -2.67
CA SER A 91 19.51 -10.49 -3.09
C SER A 91 19.06 -9.47 -4.14
N GLY A 92 18.31 -9.90 -5.16
CA GLY A 92 17.75 -9.01 -6.18
C GLY A 92 16.74 -8.01 -5.61
N PHE A 93 15.84 -8.44 -4.71
CA PHE A 93 14.89 -7.51 -4.08
C PHE A 93 15.59 -6.49 -3.18
N VAL A 94 16.61 -6.89 -2.41
CA VAL A 94 17.40 -5.97 -1.59
C VAL A 94 18.17 -4.95 -2.45
N GLN A 95 18.63 -5.35 -3.64
CA GLN A 95 19.20 -4.40 -4.61
C GLN A 95 18.16 -3.41 -5.14
N ALA A 96 16.90 -3.82 -5.34
CA ALA A 96 15.81 -2.92 -5.72
C ALA A 96 15.40 -1.99 -4.56
N ASN A 97 15.29 -2.53 -3.34
CA ASN A 97 14.98 -1.79 -2.13
C ASN A 97 15.76 -2.33 -0.91
N PRO A 98 16.77 -1.59 -0.39
CA PRO A 98 17.54 -2.02 0.78
C PRO A 98 16.72 -2.10 2.07
N ASN A 99 15.53 -1.49 2.11
CA ASN A 99 14.57 -1.57 3.23
C ASN A 99 13.77 -2.89 3.23
N SER A 100 13.89 -3.73 2.18
CA SER A 100 13.16 -5.00 2.04
C SER A 100 11.65 -4.84 2.24
N LYS A 101 11.05 -3.81 1.64
CA LYS A 101 9.59 -3.62 1.62
C LYS A 101 9.08 -3.40 0.21
N ILE A 102 7.92 -3.98 -0.08
CA ILE A 102 7.14 -3.65 -1.27
C ILE A 102 6.40 -2.31 -1.09
N PRO A 103 6.01 -1.64 -2.18
CA PRO A 103 6.44 -1.87 -3.56
C PRO A 103 7.86 -1.36 -3.84
N ALA A 104 8.54 -1.99 -4.81
CA ALA A 104 9.76 -1.50 -5.42
C ALA A 104 9.61 -1.52 -6.95
N LEU A 105 10.08 -0.49 -7.65
CA LEU A 105 9.99 -0.35 -9.09
C LEU A 105 11.37 -0.13 -9.70
N ILE A 106 11.62 -0.71 -10.86
CA ILE A 106 12.78 -0.43 -11.69
C ILE A 106 12.29 0.05 -13.06
N ASP A 107 12.67 1.27 -13.44
CA ASP A 107 12.35 1.84 -14.76
C ASP A 107 13.49 1.54 -15.74
N HIS A 108 13.20 0.73 -16.74
CA HIS A 108 14.08 0.31 -17.85
C HIS A 108 13.85 1.10 -19.16
N SER A 109 13.04 2.15 -19.15
CA SER A 109 12.75 2.96 -20.36
C SER A 109 13.93 3.81 -20.83
N GLY A 110 14.90 4.08 -19.94
CA GLY A 110 16.10 4.87 -20.24
C GLY A 110 17.33 4.00 -20.55
N PRO A 111 18.47 4.63 -20.91
CA PRO A 111 19.71 3.91 -21.21
C PRO A 111 20.33 3.23 -19.99
N LYS A 112 19.93 3.62 -18.77
CA LYS A 112 20.31 2.99 -17.51
C LYS A 112 19.07 2.78 -16.66
N PRO A 113 18.88 1.59 -16.06
CA PRO A 113 17.75 1.36 -15.16
C PRO A 113 17.77 2.29 -13.95
N VAL A 114 16.58 2.78 -13.55
CA VAL A 114 16.39 3.63 -12.36
C VAL A 114 15.54 2.87 -11.34
N ARG A 115 16.12 2.51 -10.19
CA ARG A 115 15.36 1.93 -9.07
C ARG A 115 14.65 3.03 -8.28
N VAL A 116 13.39 2.78 -7.91
CA VAL A 116 12.56 3.66 -7.08
C VAL A 116 11.83 2.79 -6.05
N PHE A 117 11.99 3.09 -4.77
CA PHE A 117 11.34 2.38 -3.67
C PHE A 117 10.68 3.37 -2.71
N GLU A 118 9.78 2.88 -1.87
CA GLU A 118 8.73 3.64 -1.15
C GLU A 118 7.58 4.07 -2.06
N SER A 119 6.35 3.70 -1.69
CA SER A 119 5.18 3.93 -2.54
C SER A 119 4.95 5.41 -2.88
N GLY A 120 5.22 6.34 -1.95
CA GLY A 120 5.09 7.77 -2.22
C GLY A 120 6.12 8.29 -3.21
N ALA A 121 7.37 7.80 -3.14
CA ALA A 121 8.40 8.16 -4.10
C ALA A 121 8.09 7.61 -5.49
N ILE A 122 7.55 6.39 -5.58
CA ILE A 122 7.11 5.80 -6.86
C ILE A 122 5.97 6.64 -7.46
N LEU A 123 4.97 7.04 -6.67
CA LEU A 123 3.88 7.90 -7.15
C LEU A 123 4.41 9.24 -7.68
N LEU A 124 5.30 9.91 -6.95
CA LEU A 124 5.93 11.16 -7.40
C LEU A 124 6.73 10.96 -8.68
N TYR A 125 7.54 9.91 -8.74
CA TYR A 125 8.34 9.57 -9.92
C TYR A 125 7.48 9.39 -11.16
N LEU A 126 6.39 8.62 -11.06
CA LEU A 126 5.47 8.38 -12.16
C LEU A 126 4.71 9.65 -12.55
N ALA A 127 4.25 10.45 -11.57
CA ALA A 127 3.56 11.70 -11.84
C ALA A 127 4.45 12.70 -12.58
N ASP A 128 5.71 12.85 -12.16
CA ASP A 128 6.67 13.73 -12.82
C ASP A 128 7.10 13.19 -14.20
N LYS A 129 7.29 11.87 -14.34
CA LYS A 129 7.67 11.22 -15.61
C LYS A 129 6.62 11.43 -16.71
N PHE A 130 5.34 11.37 -16.35
CA PHE A 130 4.25 11.45 -17.32
C PHE A 130 3.51 12.80 -17.31
N GLY A 131 3.81 13.69 -16.37
CA GLY A 131 3.14 14.99 -16.22
C GLY A 131 1.65 14.85 -15.88
N ALA A 132 1.29 13.85 -15.06
CA ALA A 132 -0.10 13.49 -14.79
C ALA A 132 -0.36 13.28 -13.29
N PHE A 133 -1.60 13.52 -12.86
CA PHE A 133 -2.08 13.34 -11.48
C PHE A 133 -1.35 14.17 -10.42
N VAL A 134 -0.69 15.25 -10.82
CA VAL A 134 -0.08 16.25 -9.94
C VAL A 134 -0.31 17.65 -10.52
N PRO A 135 -0.71 18.64 -9.70
CA PRO A 135 -0.87 20.01 -10.19
C PRO A 135 0.46 20.61 -10.68
N THR A 136 0.37 21.56 -11.62
CA THR A 136 1.53 22.29 -12.16
C THR A 136 1.80 23.61 -11.45
N SER A 137 0.77 24.23 -10.84
CA SER A 137 0.96 25.46 -10.06
C SER A 137 1.69 25.15 -8.75
N ALA A 138 2.58 26.06 -8.33
CA ALA A 138 3.39 25.84 -7.13
C ALA A 138 2.54 25.68 -5.85
N ALA A 139 1.45 26.45 -5.73
CA ALA A 139 0.56 26.41 -4.57
C ALA A 139 -0.22 25.09 -4.49
N GLU A 140 -0.84 24.66 -5.58
CA GLU A 140 -1.63 23.42 -5.60
C GLU A 140 -0.71 22.18 -5.47
N ARG A 141 0.50 22.24 -6.05
CA ARG A 141 1.49 21.18 -5.89
C ARG A 141 1.96 21.07 -4.42
N ALA A 142 2.12 22.19 -3.73
CA ALA A 142 2.43 22.19 -2.29
C ALA A 142 1.31 21.56 -1.45
N GLU A 143 0.04 21.83 -1.78
CA GLU A 143 -1.12 21.20 -1.12
C GLU A 143 -1.17 19.70 -1.38
N CYS A 144 -1.04 19.29 -2.65
CA CYS A 144 -0.99 17.87 -3.04
C CYS A 144 0.13 17.12 -2.28
N PHE A 145 1.32 17.72 -2.20
CA PHE A 145 2.44 17.10 -1.51
C PHE A 145 2.26 17.06 0.00
N SER A 146 1.66 18.08 0.59
CA SER A 146 1.32 18.08 2.02
C SER A 146 0.44 16.87 2.37
N TRP A 147 -0.57 16.56 1.56
CA TRP A 147 -1.42 15.38 1.75
C TRP A 147 -0.74 14.06 1.43
N LEU A 148 0.11 14.01 0.40
CA LEU A 148 0.90 12.81 0.09
C LEU A 148 1.85 12.46 1.25
N PHE A 149 2.58 13.45 1.78
CA PHE A 149 3.50 13.24 2.90
C PHE A 149 2.77 13.02 4.21
N TRP A 150 1.62 13.66 4.43
CA TRP A 150 0.71 13.30 5.53
C TRP A 150 0.38 11.81 5.48
N GLN A 151 0.03 11.28 4.29
CA GLN A 151 -0.31 9.87 4.12
C GLN A 151 0.87 8.95 4.42
N MET A 152 2.08 9.29 3.95
CA MET A 152 3.30 8.54 4.27
C MET A 152 3.59 8.52 5.78
N GLY A 153 3.33 9.62 6.48
CA GLY A 153 3.51 9.73 7.93
C GLY A 153 2.38 9.12 8.76
N SER A 154 1.18 9.00 8.22
CA SER A 154 -0.03 8.57 8.95
C SER A 154 -0.27 7.06 8.87
N ALA A 155 -0.04 6.44 7.70
CA ALA A 155 -0.26 5.00 7.50
C ALA A 155 0.50 4.08 8.47
N PRO A 156 1.72 4.39 8.94
CA PRO A 156 2.37 3.59 9.98
C PRO A 156 1.54 3.46 11.26
N TYR A 157 0.77 4.47 11.66
CA TYR A 157 -0.14 4.39 12.80
C TYR A 157 -1.35 3.50 12.52
N LEU A 158 -1.90 3.56 11.30
CA LEU A 158 -3.03 2.72 10.90
C LEU A 158 -2.64 1.24 10.73
N GLY A 159 -1.55 0.96 10.01
CA GLY A 159 -1.12 -0.42 9.75
C GLY A 159 -0.26 -1.01 10.87
N GLY A 160 0.88 -0.37 11.16
CA GLY A 160 1.87 -0.86 12.13
C GLY A 160 1.48 -0.63 13.60
N GLY A 161 0.59 0.33 13.85
CA GLY A 161 -0.07 0.52 15.14
C GLY A 161 -1.37 -0.25 15.21
N PHE A 162 -2.46 0.38 14.78
CA PHE A 162 -3.82 -0.13 14.95
C PHE A 162 -3.98 -1.53 14.34
N GLY A 163 -3.67 -1.73 13.06
CA GLY A 163 -3.81 -3.01 12.38
C GLY A 163 -3.00 -4.12 13.07
N HIS A 164 -1.76 -3.85 13.50
CA HIS A 164 -0.96 -4.81 14.25
C HIS A 164 -1.63 -5.20 15.57
N PHE A 165 -1.89 -4.24 16.45
CA PHE A 165 -2.40 -4.53 17.80
C PHE A 165 -3.86 -5.02 17.79
N TYR A 166 -4.66 -4.59 16.83
CA TYR A 166 -6.07 -4.98 16.70
C TYR A 166 -6.25 -6.30 15.95
N ALA A 167 -5.52 -6.57 14.86
CA ALA A 167 -5.77 -7.73 14.00
C ALA A 167 -4.73 -8.86 14.14
N TYR A 168 -3.45 -8.53 14.35
CA TYR A 168 -2.35 -9.50 14.16
C TYR A 168 -1.59 -9.91 15.42
N ALA A 169 -1.63 -9.09 16.47
CA ALA A 169 -0.97 -9.40 17.73
C ALA A 169 -1.55 -10.70 18.33
N PRO A 170 -0.71 -11.58 18.93
CA PRO A 170 -1.15 -12.88 19.43
C PRO A 170 -2.07 -12.77 20.66
N SER A 171 -2.10 -11.60 21.31
CA SER A 171 -2.99 -11.29 22.43
C SER A 171 -3.50 -9.85 22.31
N LYS A 172 -4.70 -9.61 22.85
CA LYS A 172 -5.29 -8.26 22.88
C LYS A 172 -4.72 -7.49 24.06
N MET A 173 -4.18 -6.31 23.76
CA MET A 173 -3.62 -5.39 24.74
C MET A 173 -4.40 -4.09 24.69
N GLU A 174 -5.14 -3.79 25.75
CA GLU A 174 -6.05 -2.64 25.81
C GLU A 174 -5.34 -1.31 25.53
N TYR A 175 -4.22 -1.06 26.20
CA TYR A 175 -3.49 0.21 26.06
C TYR A 175 -3.06 0.53 24.61
N PRO A 176 -2.30 -0.33 23.89
CA PRO A 176 -1.92 -0.03 22.51
C PRO A 176 -3.12 -0.02 21.55
N ILE A 177 -4.12 -0.89 21.75
CA ILE A 177 -5.34 -0.86 20.92
C ILE A 177 -6.04 0.50 21.07
N ASN A 178 -6.29 0.96 22.30
CA ASN A 178 -6.94 2.25 22.56
C ASN A 178 -6.12 3.42 22.01
N ARG A 179 -4.79 3.40 22.21
CA ARG A 179 -3.89 4.45 21.68
C ARG A 179 -4.00 4.59 20.17
N PHE A 180 -3.90 3.48 19.44
CA PHE A 180 -3.87 3.54 17.98
C PHE A 180 -5.27 3.63 17.36
N ALA A 181 -6.32 3.11 18.02
CA ALA A 181 -7.70 3.35 17.60
C ALA A 181 -8.07 4.83 17.69
N MET A 182 -7.67 5.50 18.79
CA MET A 182 -7.85 6.94 18.96
C MET A 182 -7.15 7.74 17.86
N GLU A 183 -5.89 7.42 17.56
CA GLU A 183 -5.15 8.08 16.48
C GLU A 183 -5.76 7.82 15.09
N VAL A 184 -6.20 6.59 14.80
CA VAL A 184 -6.85 6.28 13.52
C VAL A 184 -8.18 7.01 13.38
N LYS A 185 -9.01 7.09 14.44
CA LYS A 185 -10.24 7.90 14.42
C LYS A 185 -9.93 9.38 14.23
N ARG A 186 -8.85 9.91 14.82
CA ARG A 186 -8.39 11.29 14.58
C ARG A 186 -7.96 11.51 13.13
N GLN A 187 -7.24 10.56 12.54
CA GLN A 187 -6.85 10.64 11.12
C GLN A 187 -8.06 10.59 10.19
N LEU A 188 -9.05 9.75 10.49
CA LEU A 188 -10.33 9.73 9.77
C LEU A 188 -11.07 11.06 9.92
N ASP A 189 -11.12 11.66 11.12
CA ASP A 189 -11.74 12.98 11.34
C ASP A 189 -11.02 14.11 10.57
N VAL A 190 -9.69 14.08 10.49
CA VAL A 190 -8.92 15.03 9.66
C VAL A 190 -9.33 14.92 8.18
N LEU A 191 -9.39 13.69 7.66
CA LEU A 191 -9.80 13.45 6.28
C LEU A 191 -11.25 13.86 6.04
N ASP A 192 -12.15 13.52 6.97
CA ASP A 192 -13.59 13.79 6.84
C ASP A 192 -13.88 15.28 6.80
N ARG A 193 -13.27 16.04 7.72
CA ARG A 193 -13.34 17.52 7.73
C ARG A 193 -12.80 18.13 6.46
N ARG A 194 -11.66 17.65 5.97
CA ARG A 194 -11.09 18.15 4.70
C ARG A 194 -12.03 17.87 3.53
N LEU A 195 -12.55 16.65 3.46
CA LEU A 195 -13.42 16.22 2.37
C LEU A 195 -14.82 16.84 2.47
N ALA A 196 -15.25 17.32 3.64
CA ALA A 196 -16.48 18.11 3.76
C ALA A 196 -16.44 19.38 2.87
N GLU A 197 -15.25 19.97 2.72
CA GLU A 197 -15.03 21.25 2.04
C GLU A 197 -14.44 21.09 0.64
N SER A 198 -14.00 19.88 0.26
CA SER A 198 -13.31 19.63 -1.00
C SER A 198 -13.73 18.33 -1.66
N ARG A 199 -13.69 18.29 -2.99
CA ARG A 199 -14.09 17.10 -3.76
C ARG A 199 -13.10 15.97 -3.57
N TYR A 200 -11.81 16.27 -3.65
CA TYR A 200 -10.67 15.39 -3.43
C TYR A 200 -9.76 15.98 -2.36
N ILE A 201 -8.76 15.22 -1.91
CA ILE A 201 -8.02 15.61 -0.71
C ILE A 201 -7.23 16.91 -0.90
N ALA A 202 -6.68 17.13 -2.10
CA ALA A 202 -5.84 18.27 -2.43
C ALA A 202 -6.59 19.39 -3.17
N GLY A 203 -7.91 19.27 -3.40
CA GLY A 203 -8.69 20.24 -4.16
C GLY A 203 -9.79 19.60 -5.00
N ASP A 204 -10.08 20.21 -6.15
CA ASP A 204 -11.18 19.78 -7.02
C ASP A 204 -10.81 18.64 -7.99
N GLU A 205 -9.51 18.36 -8.13
CA GLU A 205 -8.97 17.34 -9.02
C GLU A 205 -8.38 16.14 -8.27
N TYR A 206 -8.46 14.97 -8.91
CA TYR A 206 -7.91 13.72 -8.40
C TYR A 206 -6.39 13.68 -8.61
N THR A 207 -5.65 13.43 -7.53
CA THR A 207 -4.17 13.49 -7.56
C THR A 207 -3.53 12.23 -6.97
N ILE A 208 -2.20 12.15 -7.06
CA ILE A 208 -1.40 11.14 -6.35
C ILE A 208 -1.63 11.14 -4.83
N ALA A 209 -2.08 12.24 -4.22
CA ALA A 209 -2.44 12.26 -2.81
C ALA A 209 -3.66 11.37 -2.55
N ASP A 210 -4.69 11.46 -3.40
CA ASP A 210 -5.87 10.59 -3.31
C ASP A 210 -5.50 9.13 -3.58
N ILE A 211 -4.68 8.88 -4.62
CA ILE A 211 -4.16 7.54 -4.94
C ILE A 211 -3.42 6.94 -3.75
N ALA A 212 -2.67 7.74 -3.00
CA ALA A 212 -1.94 7.31 -1.83
C ALA A 212 -2.86 6.99 -0.63
N ILE A 213 -3.87 7.82 -0.38
CA ILE A 213 -4.75 7.72 0.79
C ILE A 213 -5.77 6.60 0.61
N PHE A 214 -6.32 6.45 -0.60
CA PHE A 214 -7.46 5.58 -0.88
C PHE A 214 -7.26 4.11 -0.48
N PRO A 215 -6.16 3.44 -0.85
CA PRO A 215 -5.99 2.03 -0.49
C PRO A 215 -5.96 1.76 1.02
N TRP A 216 -5.59 2.77 1.82
CA TRP A 216 -5.58 2.68 3.28
C TRP A 216 -6.92 3.08 3.89
N TYR A 217 -7.33 4.34 3.72
CA TYR A 217 -8.51 4.87 4.41
C TYR A 217 -9.80 4.54 3.68
N GLY A 218 -9.81 4.57 2.34
CA GLY A 218 -10.92 4.07 1.54
C GLY A 218 -11.12 2.57 1.75
N GLY A 219 -10.02 1.80 1.81
CA GLY A 219 -10.06 0.39 2.16
C GLY A 219 -10.60 0.12 3.56
N LEU A 220 -10.27 0.95 4.55
CA LEU A 220 -10.77 0.85 5.91
C LEU A 220 -12.27 1.11 6.01
N VAL A 221 -12.75 2.23 5.45
CA VAL A 221 -14.17 2.61 5.56
C VAL A 221 -15.08 1.69 4.75
N ASN A 222 -14.55 1.04 3.71
CA ASN A 222 -15.24 0.00 2.93
C ASN A 222 -15.08 -1.41 3.50
N GLY A 223 -14.44 -1.56 4.67
CA GLY A 223 -14.31 -2.85 5.37
C GLY A 223 -13.36 -3.85 4.72
N TRP A 224 -12.45 -3.42 3.84
CA TRP A 224 -11.52 -4.30 3.13
C TRP A 224 -10.30 -4.71 3.96
N ILE A 225 -9.98 -3.98 5.01
CA ILE A 225 -8.83 -4.24 5.87
C ILE A 225 -9.23 -4.38 7.34
N TYR A 226 -8.57 -5.31 8.03
CA TYR A 226 -8.60 -5.53 9.48
C TYR A 226 -9.95 -5.88 10.11
N SER A 227 -11.04 -6.00 9.34
CA SER A 227 -12.40 -6.22 9.87
C SER A 227 -12.75 -5.22 11.00
N ALA A 228 -12.34 -3.96 10.82
CA ALA A 228 -12.35 -2.93 11.86
C ALA A 228 -13.40 -1.83 11.66
N ALA A 229 -14.19 -1.90 10.58
CA ALA A 229 -15.15 -0.86 10.20
C ALA A 229 -16.14 -0.54 11.32
N GLU A 230 -16.73 -1.56 11.94
CA GLU A 230 -17.65 -1.39 13.07
C GLU A 230 -16.92 -0.81 14.30
N PHE A 231 -15.77 -1.39 14.66
CA PHE A 231 -14.99 -0.99 15.84
C PHE A 231 -14.57 0.48 15.81
N LEU A 232 -14.22 1.01 14.63
CA LEU A 232 -13.82 2.41 14.46
C LEU A 232 -15.02 3.35 14.19
N ALA A 233 -16.24 2.82 14.17
CA ALA A 233 -17.47 3.53 13.82
C ALA A 233 -17.35 4.26 12.47
N VAL A 234 -16.85 3.58 11.42
CA VAL A 234 -16.53 4.25 10.15
C VAL A 234 -17.73 4.88 9.44
N HIS A 235 -18.95 4.50 9.84
CA HIS A 235 -20.19 5.08 9.33
C HIS A 235 -20.36 6.56 9.71
N GLU A 236 -19.65 7.06 10.73
CA GLU A 236 -19.65 8.47 11.14
C GLU A 236 -18.91 9.40 10.16
N TYR A 237 -18.01 8.86 9.33
CA TYR A 237 -17.17 9.64 8.41
C TYR A 237 -17.79 9.69 7.00
N GLU A 238 -18.91 10.39 6.88
CA GLU A 238 -19.73 10.44 5.66
C GLU A 238 -18.96 10.95 4.44
N HIS A 239 -18.07 11.95 4.62
CA HIS A 239 -17.33 12.57 3.53
C HIS A 239 -16.17 11.69 3.07
N VAL A 240 -15.50 11.00 4.01
CA VAL A 240 -14.52 9.96 3.65
C VAL A 240 -15.19 8.84 2.87
N ARG A 241 -16.37 8.38 3.29
CA ARG A 241 -17.10 7.33 2.56
C ARG A 241 -17.51 7.78 1.15
N ARG A 242 -18.06 8.98 0.99
CA ARG A 242 -18.39 9.54 -0.32
C ARG A 242 -17.17 9.59 -1.25
N TRP A 243 -16.04 10.05 -0.74
CA TRP A 243 -14.79 10.11 -1.50
C TRP A 243 -14.27 8.72 -1.86
N ALA A 244 -14.32 7.77 -0.92
CA ALA A 244 -13.89 6.40 -1.12
C ALA A 244 -14.75 5.68 -2.18
N ASP A 245 -16.07 5.88 -2.16
CA ASP A 245 -16.98 5.31 -3.15
C ASP A 245 -16.72 5.88 -4.54
N ALA A 246 -16.52 7.20 -4.63
CA ALA A 246 -16.21 7.86 -5.90
C ALA A 246 -14.89 7.36 -6.53
N ILE A 247 -13.83 7.19 -5.72
CA ILE A 247 -12.55 6.66 -6.21
C ILE A 247 -12.65 5.16 -6.50
N GLY A 248 -13.34 4.40 -5.66
CA GLY A 248 -13.55 2.95 -5.83
C GLY A 248 -14.35 2.59 -7.09
N ALA A 249 -15.15 3.52 -7.62
CA ALA A 249 -15.89 3.37 -8.87
C ALA A 249 -15.01 3.57 -10.13
N ARG A 250 -13.78 4.09 -10.01
CA ARG A 250 -12.91 4.32 -11.16
C ARG A 250 -12.42 2.99 -11.75
N PRO A 251 -12.56 2.74 -13.07
CA PRO A 251 -12.14 1.46 -13.67
C PRO A 251 -10.65 1.14 -13.46
N ALA A 252 -9.78 2.15 -13.54
CA ALA A 252 -8.34 1.98 -13.29
C ALA A 252 -8.04 1.56 -11.85
N VAL A 253 -8.74 2.13 -10.87
CA VAL A 253 -8.63 1.74 -9.46
C VAL A 253 -9.11 0.30 -9.25
N GLN A 254 -10.22 -0.09 -9.89
CA GLN A 254 -10.72 -1.47 -9.81
C GLN A 254 -9.70 -2.47 -10.36
N ARG A 255 -9.13 -2.20 -11.54
CA ARG A 255 -8.05 -3.03 -12.11
C ARG A 255 -6.81 -3.06 -11.23
N GLY A 256 -6.31 -1.89 -10.80
CA GLY A 256 -5.12 -1.79 -9.97
C GLY A 256 -5.22 -2.58 -8.66
N ARG A 257 -6.41 -2.64 -8.06
CA ARG A 257 -6.69 -3.43 -6.84
C ARG A 257 -6.63 -4.94 -7.04
N MET A 258 -6.68 -5.44 -8.27
CA MET A 258 -6.60 -6.87 -8.57
C MET A 258 -5.16 -7.36 -8.71
N VAL A 259 -4.25 -6.47 -9.12
CA VAL A 259 -2.85 -6.82 -9.44
C VAL A 259 -2.07 -7.19 -8.18
N ASN A 260 -1.30 -8.28 -8.26
CA ASN A 260 -0.58 -8.94 -7.17
C ASN A 260 -1.46 -9.34 -5.98
N ARG A 261 -2.76 -9.56 -6.20
CA ARG A 261 -3.70 -9.94 -5.14
C ARG A 261 -3.88 -11.43 -5.07
N THR A 262 -3.61 -12.02 -3.90
CA THR A 262 -3.65 -13.47 -3.64
C THR A 262 -4.71 -13.86 -2.59
N PHE A 263 -5.71 -12.99 -2.37
CA PHE A 263 -6.73 -13.15 -1.33
C PHE A 263 -8.06 -12.52 -1.74
N GLY A 264 -9.16 -12.97 -1.13
CA GLY A 264 -10.53 -12.57 -1.46
C GLY A 264 -11.12 -13.40 -2.61
N GLU A 265 -12.12 -12.87 -3.30
CA GLU A 265 -12.76 -13.56 -4.44
C GLU A 265 -11.77 -13.83 -5.57
N LEU A 266 -11.76 -15.04 -6.13
CA LEU A 266 -10.81 -15.45 -7.18
C LEU A 266 -10.87 -14.56 -8.43
N SER A 267 -12.07 -14.05 -8.77
CA SER A 267 -12.26 -13.11 -9.88
C SER A 267 -11.61 -11.75 -9.66
N SER A 268 -11.28 -11.40 -8.41
CA SER A 268 -10.56 -10.19 -8.05
C SER A 268 -9.04 -10.39 -7.93
N GLN A 269 -8.54 -11.60 -8.14
CA GLN A 269 -7.14 -11.96 -7.95
C GLN A 269 -6.43 -12.07 -9.30
N LEU A 270 -5.52 -11.13 -9.58
CA LEU A 270 -4.55 -11.23 -10.66
C LEU A 270 -3.15 -11.29 -10.03
N HIS A 271 -2.56 -12.49 -9.96
CA HIS A 271 -1.31 -12.69 -9.23
C HIS A 271 -0.14 -11.91 -9.82
N GLU A 272 -0.05 -11.82 -11.15
CA GLU A 272 0.93 -11.02 -11.87
C GLU A 272 0.28 -10.39 -13.09
N ARG A 273 0.78 -9.23 -13.52
CA ARG A 273 0.32 -8.52 -14.71
C ARG A 273 1.50 -8.36 -15.66
N HIS A 274 1.36 -8.86 -16.88
CA HIS A 274 2.35 -8.80 -17.96
C HIS A 274 1.75 -8.28 -19.27
N ASP A 275 0.44 -8.13 -19.34
CA ASP A 275 -0.27 -7.51 -20.46
C ASP A 275 -1.65 -7.01 -19.99
N ALA A 276 -2.25 -6.11 -20.77
CA ALA A 276 -3.62 -5.65 -20.49
C ALA A 276 -4.63 -6.81 -20.58
N GLY A 277 -4.40 -7.76 -21.51
CA GLY A 277 -5.25 -8.95 -21.70
C GLY A 277 -5.29 -9.93 -20.52
N ASP A 278 -4.45 -9.73 -19.50
CA ASP A 278 -4.40 -10.62 -18.33
C ASP A 278 -5.63 -10.49 -17.44
N PHE A 279 -6.28 -9.32 -17.40
CA PHE A 279 -7.54 -9.15 -16.65
C PHE A 279 -8.66 -10.03 -17.23
N GLU A 280 -8.69 -10.24 -18.55
CA GLU A 280 -9.67 -11.07 -19.23
C GLU A 280 -9.33 -12.56 -19.23
N THR A 281 -8.07 -12.94 -18.97
CA THR A 281 -7.63 -14.34 -19.21
C THR A 281 -6.85 -15.00 -18.07
N LYS A 282 -6.32 -14.23 -17.10
CA LYS A 282 -5.37 -14.70 -16.07
C LYS A 282 -5.80 -14.44 -14.62
N THR A 283 -7.00 -13.91 -14.39
CA THR A 283 -7.56 -13.88 -13.03
C THR A 283 -7.74 -15.31 -12.50
N GLN A 284 -7.64 -15.50 -11.19
CA GLN A 284 -7.54 -16.85 -10.62
C GLN A 284 -8.80 -17.69 -10.83
N ASP A 285 -9.98 -17.08 -10.96
CA ASP A 285 -11.22 -17.78 -11.33
C ASP A 285 -11.12 -18.42 -12.72
N LYS A 286 -10.42 -17.79 -13.67
CA LYS A 286 -10.23 -18.30 -15.04
C LYS A 286 -9.18 -19.39 -15.10
N LEU A 287 -8.20 -19.36 -14.19
CA LEU A 287 -7.15 -20.37 -14.11
C LEU A 287 -7.58 -21.61 -13.33
N ALA A 288 -8.44 -21.45 -12.32
CA ALA A 288 -8.94 -22.56 -11.49
C ALA A 288 -9.92 -23.50 -12.22
N VAL A 289 -10.46 -23.08 -13.36
CA VAL A 289 -11.43 -23.85 -14.18
C VAL A 289 -10.72 -24.79 -15.18
N LYS A 290 -9.38 -24.84 -15.18
CA LYS A 290 -8.57 -25.78 -15.98
C LYS A 290 -8.04 -26.93 -15.14
#